data_AF-Q9G4X8-F1
#
_entry.id   AF-Q9G4X8-F1
#
_cell.length_a   1.000
_cell.length_b   1.000
_cell.length_c   1.000
_cell.angle_alpha   90.00
_cell.angle_beta   90.00
_cell.angle_gamma   90.00
#
_symmetry.space_group_name_H-M   'P 1'
#
loop_
_entity.id
_entity.type
_entity.pdbx_description
1 polymer ?
#
loop_
_entity_poly.entity_id
_entity_poly.type
_entity_poly.pdbx_seq_one_letter_code
_entity_poly.pdbx_strand_id
1 'polypeptide(L)'
;SSPTILGLPLIMVAMFLPWALIPNPTSKWMTNRLSTLQIWLVHKFIKQLMLPLNTSGHKWSLMFVSLMVFIMTLNILGMLPYIFTPTTQLSLNLGLAIPLWLSTVLIGLRNQPTSTLGHLLPEG
;
A
#
# COMPACT_ATOMS: atom_id res chain seq x y z
N SER A 1 -7.72 22.20 4.08
CA SER A 1 -8.16 21.76 5.42
C SER A 1 -9.00 20.49 5.25
N SER A 2 -8.86 19.51 6.13
CA SER A 2 -9.78 18.36 6.15
C SER A 2 -11.14 18.81 6.71
N PRO A 3 -12.26 18.24 6.21
CA PRO A 3 -13.56 18.49 6.80
C PRO A 3 -13.57 17.95 8.24
N THR A 4 -14.22 18.71 9.14
CA THR A 4 -14.44 18.30 10.52
C THR A 4 -15.93 18.06 10.73
N ILE A 5 -16.29 16.96 11.39
CA ILE A 5 -17.66 16.68 11.82
C ILE A 5 -17.62 16.61 13.35
N LEU A 6 -18.46 17.40 14.03
CA LEU A 6 -18.50 17.48 15.50
C LEU A 6 -17.13 17.80 16.13
N GLY A 7 -16.28 18.56 15.43
CA GLY A 7 -14.92 18.89 15.88
C GLY A 7 -13.87 17.81 15.66
N LEU A 8 -14.25 16.61 15.17
CA LEU A 8 -13.31 15.54 14.84
C LEU A 8 -12.87 15.63 13.37
N PRO A 9 -11.56 15.55 13.09
CA PRO A 9 -11.07 15.59 11.72
C PRO A 9 -11.37 14.27 11.02
N LEU A 10 -12.08 14.34 9.89
CA LEU A 10 -12.58 13.15 9.19
C LEU A 10 -11.46 12.26 8.63
N ILE A 11 -10.25 12.81 8.48
CA ILE A 11 -9.06 12.07 8.06
C ILE A 11 -8.71 10.93 9.03
N MET A 12 -8.85 11.14 10.35
CA MET A 12 -8.54 10.10 11.33
C MET A 12 -9.51 8.93 11.18
N VAL A 13 -10.81 9.22 11.05
CA VAL A 13 -11.85 8.21 10.84
C VAL A 13 -11.61 7.44 9.54
N ALA A 14 -11.30 8.16 8.46
CA ALA A 14 -11.04 7.56 7.16
C ALA A 14 -9.79 6.66 7.15
N MET A 15 -8.75 6.98 7.93
CA MET A 15 -7.54 6.15 8.04
C MET A 15 -7.79 4.80 8.72
N PHE A 16 -8.71 4.72 9.70
CA PHE A 16 -9.03 3.46 10.38
C PHE A 16 -10.04 2.59 9.64
N LEU A 17 -10.77 3.16 8.67
CA LEU A 17 -11.83 2.49 7.92
C LEU A 17 -11.38 1.20 7.19
N PRO A 18 -10.24 1.17 6.48
CA PRO A 18 -9.76 -0.06 5.83
C PRO A 18 -9.54 -1.21 6.81
N TRP A 19 -9.06 -0.92 8.02
CA TRP A 19 -8.86 -1.94 9.05
C TRP A 19 -10.19 -2.53 9.54
N ALA A 20 -11.23 -1.70 9.69
CA ALA A 20 -12.56 -2.16 10.10
C ALA A 20 -13.28 -2.96 9.00
N LEU A 21 -13.06 -2.62 7.72
CA LEU A 21 -13.78 -3.20 6.58
C LEU A 21 -13.19 -4.54 6.10
N ILE A 22 -11.92 -4.83 6.38
CA ILE A 22 -11.26 -6.05 5.93
C ILE A 22 -11.41 -7.13 7.02
N PRO A 23 -12.32 -8.12 6.88
CA PRO A 23 -12.44 -9.19 7.84
C PRO A 23 -11.19 -10.05 7.90
N ASN A 24 -10.78 -10.42 9.11
CA ASN A 24 -9.70 -11.37 9.30
C ASN A 24 -10.16 -12.78 8.90
N PRO A 25 -9.29 -13.55 8.21
CA PRO A 25 -9.59 -14.94 7.93
C PRO A 25 -9.73 -15.72 9.23
N THR A 26 -10.78 -16.52 9.35
CA THR A 26 -11.00 -17.38 10.52
C THR A 26 -10.14 -18.64 10.43
N SER A 27 -9.68 -19.17 11.56
CA SER A 27 -8.96 -20.46 11.66
C SER A 27 -9.85 -21.70 11.37
N LYS A 28 -10.99 -21.51 10.71
CA LYS A 28 -11.90 -22.60 10.32
C LYS A 28 -11.34 -23.27 9.07
N TRP A 29 -11.49 -24.58 8.99
CA TRP A 29 -11.02 -25.38 7.85
C TRP A 29 -11.74 -25.00 6.54
N MET A 30 -13.03 -24.68 6.60
CA MET A 30 -13.78 -24.13 5.47
C MET A 30 -13.85 -22.61 5.57
N THR A 31 -13.29 -21.93 4.58
CA THR A 31 -13.28 -20.47 4.47
C THR A 31 -14.60 -19.94 3.91
N ASN A 32 -15.02 -18.76 4.36
CA ASN A 32 -16.16 -18.04 3.79
C ASN A 32 -15.84 -17.54 2.37
N ARG A 33 -16.87 -17.35 1.53
CA ARG A 33 -16.73 -16.84 0.15
C ARG A 33 -16.00 -15.49 0.07
N LEU A 34 -16.24 -14.60 1.04
CA LEU A 34 -15.55 -13.31 1.10
C LEU A 34 -14.05 -13.49 1.37
N SER A 35 -13.70 -14.33 2.34
CA SER A 35 -12.30 -14.63 2.66
C SER A 35 -11.57 -15.34 1.51
N THR A 36 -12.23 -16.23 0.75
CA THR A 36 -11.60 -16.87 -0.41
C THR A 36 -11.27 -15.87 -1.50
N LEU A 37 -12.20 -14.94 -1.80
CA LEU A 37 -11.96 -13.88 -2.78
C LEU A 37 -10.82 -12.94 -2.35
N GLN A 38 -10.79 -12.56 -1.07
CA GLN A 38 -9.73 -11.72 -0.52
C GLN A 38 -8.36 -12.40 -0.61
N ILE A 39 -8.28 -13.66 -0.18
CA ILE A 39 -7.06 -14.47 -0.25
C ILE A 39 -6.63 -14.59 -1.71
N TRP A 40 -7.55 -14.90 -2.63
CA TRP A 40 -7.24 -15.03 -4.06
C TRP A 40 -6.67 -13.73 -4.65
N LEU A 41 -7.29 -12.60 -4.35
CA LEU A 41 -6.88 -11.28 -4.84
C LEU A 41 -5.50 -10.88 -4.29
N VAL A 42 -5.24 -11.11 -3.00
CA VAL A 42 -3.94 -10.90 -2.37
C VAL A 42 -2.85 -11.76 -3.02
N HIS A 43 -3.13 -13.05 -3.28
CA HIS A 43 -2.17 -13.93 -3.96
C HIS A 43 -1.85 -13.47 -5.39
N LYS A 44 -2.86 -13.00 -6.13
CA LYS A 44 -2.66 -12.44 -7.47
C LYS A 44 -1.79 -11.19 -7.42
N PHE A 45 -2.01 -10.29 -6.47
CA PHE A 45 -1.20 -9.10 -6.30
C PHE A 45 0.25 -9.41 -5.91
N ILE A 46 0.46 -10.29 -4.92
CA ILE A 46 1.81 -10.73 -4.54
C ILE A 46 2.53 -11.29 -5.76
N LYS A 47 1.88 -12.21 -6.51
CA LYS A 47 2.48 -12.82 -7.69
C LYS A 47 2.87 -11.77 -8.74
N GLN A 48 1.96 -10.86 -9.07
CA GLN A 48 2.20 -9.86 -10.11
C GLN A 48 3.26 -8.83 -9.69
N LEU A 49 3.25 -8.39 -8.43
CA LEU A 49 4.22 -7.43 -7.90
C LEU A 49 5.63 -8.02 -7.81
N MET A 50 5.74 -9.29 -7.44
CA MET A 50 7.05 -9.92 -7.22
C MET A 50 7.65 -10.54 -8.48
N LEU A 51 6.87 -10.79 -9.54
CA LEU A 51 7.35 -11.41 -10.78
C LEU A 51 8.59 -10.74 -11.40
N PRO A 52 8.69 -9.39 -11.48
CA PRO A 52 9.89 -8.74 -12.03
C PRO A 52 11.01 -8.52 -11.01
N LEU A 53 10.81 -8.89 -9.74
CA LEU A 53 11.74 -8.58 -8.65
C LEU A 53 12.64 -9.78 -8.33
N ASN A 54 13.89 -9.51 -7.96
CA ASN A 54 14.80 -10.53 -7.45
C ASN A 54 14.36 -11.03 -6.07
N THR A 55 14.82 -12.23 -5.67
CA THR A 55 14.48 -12.90 -4.39
C THR A 55 14.73 -12.04 -3.15
N SER A 56 15.72 -11.14 -3.19
CA SER A 56 15.97 -10.16 -2.12
C SER A 56 14.80 -9.19 -1.91
N GLY A 57 14.10 -8.82 -2.98
CA GLY A 57 12.91 -7.95 -2.96
C GLY A 57 11.67 -8.62 -2.40
N HIS A 58 11.58 -9.96 -2.43
CA HIS A 58 10.42 -10.68 -1.89
C HIS A 58 10.21 -10.47 -0.38
N LYS A 59 11.26 -10.07 0.35
CA LYS A 59 11.15 -9.67 1.77
C LYS A 59 10.20 -8.49 1.98
N TRP A 60 10.04 -7.63 0.97
CA TRP A 60 9.16 -6.46 0.99
C TRP A 60 7.73 -6.78 0.54
N SER A 61 7.45 -8.02 0.13
CA SER A 61 6.14 -8.42 -0.40
C SER A 61 4.99 -8.08 0.54
N LEU A 62 5.13 -8.36 1.84
CA LEU A 62 4.13 -8.06 2.85
C LEU A 62 3.84 -6.55 2.92
N MET A 63 4.89 -5.72 2.92
CA MET A 63 4.77 -4.27 3.00
C MET A 63 4.11 -3.68 1.75
N PHE A 64 4.51 -4.12 0.55
CA PHE A 64 3.90 -3.62 -0.69
C PHE A 64 2.44 -4.03 -0.84
N VAL A 65 2.12 -5.25 -0.45
CA VAL A 65 0.76 -5.77 -0.57
C VAL A 65 -0.17 -5.15 0.47
N SER A 66 0.30 -4.92 1.70
CA SER A 66 -0.49 -4.19 2.70
C SER A 66 -0.76 -2.74 2.28
N LEU A 67 0.25 -2.05 1.73
CA LEU A 67 0.09 -0.70 1.18
C LEU A 67 -0.90 -0.67 0.00
N MET A 68 -0.77 -1.61 -0.93
CA MET A 68 -1.63 -1.73 -2.09
C MET A 68 -3.09 -1.91 -1.68
N VAL A 69 -3.36 -2.86 -0.77
CA VAL A 69 -4.71 -3.09 -0.23
C VAL A 69 -5.23 -1.85 0.49
N PHE A 70 -4.42 -1.21 1.32
CA PHE A 70 -4.81 0.01 2.04
C PHE A 70 -5.24 1.14 1.11
N ILE A 71 -4.40 1.49 0.13
CA ILE A 71 -4.69 2.56 -0.84
C ILE A 71 -5.90 2.19 -1.71
N MET A 72 -6.00 0.94 -2.16
CA MET A 72 -7.12 0.47 -2.96
C MET A 72 -8.45 0.58 -2.21
N THR A 73 -8.49 0.13 -0.94
CA THR A 73 -9.71 0.22 -0.12
C THR A 73 -10.14 1.67 0.08
N LEU A 74 -9.20 2.58 0.38
CA LEU A 74 -9.50 4.01 0.52
C LEU A 74 -10.05 4.60 -0.79
N ASN A 75 -9.42 4.28 -1.93
CA ASN A 75 -9.84 4.83 -3.22
C ASN A 75 -11.20 4.30 -3.68
N ILE A 76 -11.48 3.01 -3.49
CA ILE A 76 -12.80 2.42 -3.80
C ILE A 76 -13.88 3.06 -2.92
N LEU A 77 -13.60 3.28 -1.64
CA LEU A 77 -14.55 3.92 -0.74
C LEU A 77 -14.85 5.37 -1.15
N GLY A 78 -13.85 6.08 -1.70
CA GLY A 78 -14.04 7.44 -2.23
C GLY A 78 -14.85 7.57 -3.50
N MET A 79 -15.12 6.46 -4.19
CA MET A 79 -16.04 6.48 -5.33
C MET A 79 -17.50 6.57 -4.91
N LEU A 80 -17.82 6.29 -3.63
CA LEU A 80 -19.16 6.43 -3.10
C LEU A 80 -19.51 7.91 -2.87
N PRO A 81 -20.75 8.33 -3.15
CA PRO A 81 -21.16 9.71 -2.98
C PRO A 81 -21.04 10.13 -1.51
N TYR A 82 -20.62 11.38 -1.29
CA TYR A 82 -20.47 12.01 0.04
C TYR A 82 -19.40 11.41 0.97
N ILE A 83 -18.50 10.56 0.47
CA ILE A 83 -17.37 10.05 1.26
C ILE A 83 -16.12 10.90 1.04
N PHE A 84 -15.56 11.42 2.14
CA PHE A 84 -14.25 12.06 2.13
C PHE A 84 -13.14 11.02 2.06
N THR A 85 -12.26 11.12 1.07
CA THR A 85 -11.05 10.30 0.99
C THR A 85 -9.78 11.08 1.29
N PRO A 86 -8.94 10.57 2.20
CA PRO A 86 -7.70 11.24 2.57
C PRO A 86 -6.64 11.18 1.46
N THR A 87 -6.77 10.27 0.49
CA THR A 87 -5.88 10.13 -0.68
C THR A 87 -5.99 11.28 -1.69
N THR A 88 -7.02 12.13 -1.58
CA THR A 88 -7.14 13.38 -2.36
C THR A 88 -6.14 14.45 -1.89
N GLN A 89 -5.64 14.34 -0.66
CA GLN A 89 -4.66 15.27 -0.11
C GLN A 89 -3.25 14.86 -0.52
N LEU A 90 -2.55 15.74 -1.23
CA LEU A 90 -1.17 15.51 -1.66
C LEU A 90 -0.24 15.17 -0.49
N SER A 91 -0.45 15.78 0.67
CA SER A 91 0.32 15.54 1.89
C SER A 91 0.28 14.06 2.33
N LEU A 92 -0.87 13.39 2.22
CA LEU A 92 -0.99 11.98 2.54
C LEU A 92 -0.20 11.12 1.54
N ASN A 93 -0.36 11.40 0.25
CA ASN A 93 0.33 10.65 -0.80
C ASN A 93 1.85 10.78 -0.69
N LEU A 94 2.35 12.01 -0.44
CA LEU A 94 3.78 12.25 -0.21
C LEU A 94 4.27 11.62 1.10
N GLY A 95 3.46 11.68 2.17
CA GLY A 95 3.78 11.06 3.45
C GLY A 95 3.98 9.55 3.36
N LEU A 96 3.25 8.87 2.46
CA LEU A 96 3.44 7.45 2.18
C LEU A 96 4.58 7.20 1.18
N ALA A 97 4.69 8.01 0.12
CA ALA A 97 5.61 7.78 -0.97
C ALA A 97 7.09 8.06 -0.60
N ILE A 98 7.35 9.18 0.09
CA ILE A 98 8.73 9.62 0.36
C ILE A 98 9.51 8.60 1.21
N PRO A 99 8.97 8.06 2.33
CA PRO A 99 9.72 7.08 3.13
C PRO A 99 10.00 5.79 2.37
N LEU A 100 9.03 5.31 1.58
CA LEU A 100 9.19 4.11 0.76
C LEU A 100 10.24 4.30 -0.34
N TRP A 101 10.16 5.40 -1.08
CA TRP A 101 11.11 5.73 -2.12
C TRP A 101 12.52 5.94 -1.55
N LEU A 102 12.64 6.70 -0.46
CA LEU A 102 13.93 6.93 0.18
C LEU A 102 14.53 5.61 0.69
N SER A 103 13.70 4.71 1.23
CA SER A 103 14.17 3.39 1.68
C SER A 103 14.81 2.59 0.55
N THR A 104 14.21 2.57 -0.66
CA THR A 104 14.78 1.83 -1.79
C THR A 104 16.09 2.46 -2.27
N VAL A 105 16.17 3.79 -2.32
CA VAL A 105 17.41 4.52 -2.66
C VAL A 105 18.53 4.20 -1.67
N LEU A 106 18.25 4.29 -0.37
CA LEU A 106 19.24 4.00 0.68
C LEU A 106 19.70 2.53 0.66
N ILE A 107 18.80 1.59 0.41
CA ILE A 107 19.14 0.17 0.30
C ILE A 107 20.02 -0.08 -0.93
N GLY A 108 19.71 0.58 -2.05
CA GLY A 108 20.53 0.52 -3.26
C GLY A 108 21.94 1.05 -3.02
N LEU A 109 22.06 2.25 -2.47
CA LEU A 109 23.35 2.86 -2.13
C LEU A 109 24.15 2.04 -1.13
N ARG A 110 23.48 1.41 -0.15
CA ARG A 110 24.14 0.57 0.87
C ARG A 110 24.64 -0.75 0.30
N ASN A 111 23.85 -1.42 -0.53
CA ASN A 111 24.16 -2.78 -0.99
C ASN A 111 24.98 -2.80 -2.29
N GLN A 112 24.76 -1.83 -3.19
CA GLN A 112 25.39 -1.77 -4.51
C GLN A 112 25.66 -0.30 -4.91
N PRO A 113 26.60 0.39 -4.24
CA PRO A 113 26.86 1.82 -4.46
C PRO A 113 27.33 2.12 -5.89
N THR A 114 28.17 1.27 -6.48
CA THR A 114 28.71 1.49 -7.82
C THR A 114 27.66 1.35 -8.91
N SER A 115 26.81 0.32 -8.84
CA SER A 115 25.70 0.12 -9.79
C SER A 115 24.64 1.20 -9.65
N THR A 116 24.30 1.61 -8.43
CA THR A 116 23.30 2.67 -8.21
C THR A 116 23.76 4.04 -8.69
N LEU A 117 25.04 4.39 -8.49
CA LEU A 117 25.61 5.61 -9.07
C LEU A 117 25.77 5.47 -10.59
N GLY A 118 26.04 4.26 -11.10
CA GLY A 118 26.09 3.95 -12.52
C GLY A 118 24.78 4.27 -13.25
N HIS A 119 23.62 4.02 -12.62
CA HIS A 119 22.31 4.40 -13.17
C HIS A 119 22.06 5.92 -13.27
N LEU A 120 22.91 6.76 -12.68
CA LEU A 120 22.84 8.22 -12.86
C LEU A 120 23.54 8.69 -14.14
N LEU A 121 24.35 7.83 -14.76
CA LEU A 121 24.96 8.07 -16.05
C LEU A 121 24.03 7.53 -17.14
N PRO A 122 23.79 8.26 -18.24
CA PRO A 122 23.06 7.72 -19.36
C PRO A 122 23.85 6.54 -19.94
N GLU A 123 23.19 5.39 -20.10
CA GLU A 123 23.77 4.22 -20.76
C GLU A 123 24.14 4.62 -22.20
N GLY A 124 25.43 4.56 -22.53
CA GLY A 124 26.02 4.94 -23.82
C GLY A 124 27.19 4.05 -24.17
#